data_AF-A0A848DDH6-F1
#
_entry.id   AF-A0A848DDH6-F1
#
_cell.length_a   1.000
_cell.length_b   1.000
_cell.length_c   1.000
_cell.angle_alpha   90.00
_cell.angle_beta   90.00
_cell.angle_gamma   90.00
#
_symmetry.space_group_name_H-M   'P 1'
#
loop_
_entity.id
_entity.type
_entity.pdbx_description
1 polymer ?
#
loop_
_entity_poly.entity_id
_entity_poly.type
_entity_poly.pdbx_seq_one_letter_code
_entity_poly.pdbx_strand_id
1 'polypeptide(L)'
;MTQDPAAKVLVVDDRPENLVALEAILQGLPVEIVSVTSGEDALKRLLVDDFALILLDAQMPGMDGFETAEHIQRRERTRRIPIVFLTAAAYDAHLAYRGYQAGAVDYLTKPFDPWVLRSKVMVFVDLWTAGATLAARIAECEALRAAVHDARELLDNPWQDPASVLPRVRARLEAVDPSRIY
;
A
#
# COMPACT_ATOMS: atom_id res chain seq x y z
N MET A 1 6.49 14.60 -16.50
CA MET A 1 5.40 13.86 -15.84
C MET A 1 6.05 12.85 -14.91
N THR A 2 6.34 13.25 -13.69
CA THR A 2 6.88 12.34 -12.67
C THR A 2 5.71 11.47 -12.25
N GLN A 3 5.69 10.21 -12.66
CA GLN A 3 4.63 9.28 -12.29
C GLN A 3 4.69 9.08 -10.79
N ASP A 4 3.65 9.52 -10.08
CA ASP A 4 3.41 8.97 -8.74
C ASP A 4 3.33 7.44 -8.88
N PRO A 5 3.99 6.68 -7.99
CA PRO A 5 4.04 5.24 -8.11
C PRO A 5 2.61 4.70 -8.13
N ALA A 6 2.25 4.00 -9.20
CA ALA A 6 0.94 3.42 -9.35
C ALA A 6 0.66 2.47 -8.17
N ALA A 7 -0.49 2.63 -7.54
CA ALA A 7 -0.90 1.77 -6.45
C ALA A 7 -0.95 0.31 -6.92
N LYS A 8 -0.30 -0.60 -6.19
CA LYS A 8 -0.28 -2.02 -6.53
C LYS A 8 -1.41 -2.77 -5.83
N VAL A 9 -2.11 -3.62 -6.57
CA VAL A 9 -3.13 -4.54 -6.04
C VAL A 9 -2.65 -5.97 -6.24
N LEU A 10 -2.51 -6.71 -5.14
CA LEU A 10 -2.16 -8.12 -5.17
C LEU A 10 -3.43 -8.95 -5.33
N VAL A 11 -3.48 -9.82 -6.34
CA VAL A 11 -4.59 -10.73 -6.60
C VAL A 11 -4.10 -12.16 -6.43
N VAL A 12 -4.78 -12.92 -5.58
CA VAL A 12 -4.39 -14.28 -5.21
C VAL A 12 -5.58 -15.21 -5.41
N ASP A 13 -5.47 -16.14 -6.35
CA ASP A 13 -6.49 -17.15 -6.64
C ASP A 13 -5.81 -18.36 -7.29
N ASP A 14 -6.12 -19.58 -6.85
CA ASP A 14 -5.49 -20.81 -7.35
C ASP A 14 -5.88 -21.14 -8.79
N ARG A 15 -6.95 -20.53 -9.30
CA ARG A 15 -7.49 -20.77 -10.63
C ARG A 15 -7.07 -19.64 -11.57
N PRO A 16 -6.23 -19.91 -12.60
CA PRO A 16 -5.79 -18.89 -13.55
C PRO A 16 -6.95 -18.18 -14.25
N GLU A 17 -8.09 -18.86 -14.46
CA GLU A 17 -9.26 -18.25 -15.09
C GLU A 17 -9.87 -17.12 -14.24
N ASN A 18 -9.84 -17.27 -12.90
CA ASN A 18 -10.32 -16.24 -11.99
C ASN A 18 -9.39 -15.02 -12.00
N LEU A 19 -8.06 -15.24 -12.06
CA LEU A 19 -7.08 -14.16 -12.18
C LEU A 19 -7.31 -13.33 -13.44
N VAL A 20 -7.49 -13.99 -14.60
CA VAL A 20 -7.79 -13.31 -15.87
C VAL A 20 -9.10 -12.53 -15.79
N ALA A 21 -10.14 -13.09 -15.16
CA ALA A 21 -11.40 -12.40 -14.97
C ALA A 21 -11.25 -11.15 -14.08
N LEU A 22 -10.49 -11.25 -12.99
CA LEU A 22 -10.21 -10.14 -12.09
C LEU A 22 -9.40 -9.04 -12.78
N GLU A 23 -8.37 -9.41 -13.53
CA GLU A 23 -7.58 -8.47 -14.36
C GLU A 23 -8.47 -7.73 -15.36
N ALA A 24 -9.37 -8.44 -16.05
CA ALA A 24 -10.33 -7.84 -16.97
C ALA A 24 -11.30 -6.88 -16.26
N ILE A 25 -11.81 -7.25 -15.08
CA ILE A 25 -12.72 -6.40 -14.29
C ILE A 25 -12.00 -5.13 -13.81
N LEU A 26 -10.72 -5.21 -13.46
CA LEU A 26 -9.95 -4.09 -12.93
C LEU A 26 -9.25 -3.26 -14.03
N GLN A 27 -9.33 -3.71 -15.27
CA GLN A 27 -8.73 -3.01 -16.41
C GLN A 27 -9.21 -1.56 -16.50
N GLY A 28 -8.27 -0.65 -16.79
CA GLY A 28 -8.52 0.79 -16.92
C GLY A 28 -8.60 1.55 -15.59
N LEU A 29 -8.43 0.88 -14.45
CA LEU A 29 -8.16 1.56 -13.18
C LEU A 29 -6.69 2.00 -13.12
N PRO A 30 -6.35 3.08 -12.39
CA PRO A 30 -4.98 3.57 -12.25
C PRO A 30 -4.18 2.73 -11.24
N VAL A 31 -4.17 1.41 -11.42
CA VAL A 31 -3.52 0.44 -10.53
C VAL A 31 -2.64 -0.52 -11.31
N GLU A 32 -1.54 -0.96 -10.69
CA GLU A 32 -0.75 -2.09 -11.18
C GLU A 32 -1.28 -3.37 -10.52
N ILE A 33 -1.74 -4.32 -11.33
CA ILE A 33 -2.24 -5.61 -10.85
C ILE A 33 -1.07 -6.59 -10.82
N VAL A 34 -0.87 -7.24 -9.67
CA VAL A 34 0.09 -8.33 -9.51
C VAL A 34 -0.68 -9.58 -9.14
N SER A 35 -0.67 -10.57 -10.03
CA SER A 35 -1.43 -11.81 -9.84
C SER A 35 -0.49 -12.96 -9.44
N VAL A 36 -0.94 -13.78 -8.48
CA VAL A 36 -0.24 -15.00 -8.03
C VAL A 36 -1.26 -16.12 -7.77
N THR A 37 -0.80 -17.36 -7.83
CA THR A 37 -1.67 -18.55 -7.77
C THR A 37 -1.64 -19.30 -6.44
N SER A 38 -0.88 -18.82 -5.44
CA SER A 38 -0.85 -19.46 -4.12
C SER A 38 -0.58 -18.46 -3.00
N GLY A 39 -0.95 -18.86 -1.78
CA GLY A 39 -0.63 -18.12 -0.56
C GLY A 39 0.88 -17.94 -0.35
N GLU A 40 1.71 -18.95 -0.64
CA GLU A 40 3.16 -18.81 -0.50
C GLU A 40 3.74 -17.78 -1.47
N ASP A 41 3.26 -17.76 -2.72
CA ASP A 41 3.71 -16.79 -3.71
C ASP A 41 3.25 -15.37 -3.37
N ALA A 42 2.06 -15.23 -2.78
CA ALA A 42 1.60 -13.96 -2.19
C ALA A 42 2.55 -13.48 -1.09
N LEU A 43 2.90 -14.37 -0.14
CA LEU A 43 3.83 -14.05 0.95
C LEU A 43 5.24 -13.71 0.46
N LYS A 44 5.73 -14.33 -0.62
CA LYS A 44 7.00 -13.97 -1.26
C LYS A 44 6.92 -12.59 -1.90
N ARG A 45 5.82 -12.28 -2.59
CA ARG A 45 5.64 -10.99 -3.26
C ARG A 45 5.62 -9.83 -2.26
N LEU A 46 4.96 -10.03 -1.12
CA LEU A 46 4.88 -9.07 -0.02
C LEU A 46 6.22 -8.78 0.68
N LEU A 47 7.29 -9.53 0.38
CA LEU A 47 8.64 -9.22 0.86
C LEU A 47 9.34 -8.16 0.01
N VAL A 48 8.92 -8.00 -1.25
CA VAL A 48 9.63 -7.20 -2.26
C VAL A 48 8.85 -5.95 -2.61
N ASP A 49 7.52 -6.04 -2.68
CA ASP A 49 6.64 -4.96 -3.08
C ASP A 49 5.70 -4.53 -1.95
N ASP A 50 5.34 -3.24 -1.97
CA ASP A 50 4.27 -2.70 -1.14
C ASP A 50 2.96 -2.65 -1.94
N PHE A 51 1.86 -2.98 -1.28
CA PHE A 51 0.54 -3.07 -1.91
C PHE A 51 -0.46 -2.16 -1.22
N ALA A 52 -1.36 -1.59 -2.00
CA ALA A 52 -2.50 -0.82 -1.52
C ALA A 52 -3.63 -1.73 -1.03
N LEU A 53 -3.77 -2.92 -1.62
CA LEU A 53 -4.86 -3.86 -1.35
C LEU A 53 -4.47 -5.28 -1.76
N ILE A 54 -5.00 -6.27 -1.04
CA ILE A 54 -4.93 -7.68 -1.40
C ILE A 54 -6.34 -8.20 -1.65
N LEU A 55 -6.58 -8.73 -2.85
CA LEU A 55 -7.75 -9.55 -3.17
C LEU A 55 -7.35 -11.02 -3.03
N LEU A 56 -7.95 -11.72 -2.09
CA LEU A 56 -7.52 -13.05 -1.68
C LEU A 56 -8.66 -14.05 -1.79
N ASP A 57 -8.49 -15.09 -2.60
CA ASP A 57 -9.41 -16.21 -2.59
C ASP A 57 -9.36 -16.95 -1.25
N ALA A 58 -10.53 -17.27 -0.74
CA ALA A 58 -10.67 -17.95 0.55
C ALA A 58 -10.34 -19.45 0.48
N GLN A 59 -10.44 -20.07 -0.69
CA GLN A 59 -10.38 -21.51 -0.88
C GLN A 59 -9.29 -21.91 -1.87
N MET A 60 -8.06 -22.04 -1.37
CA MET A 60 -6.93 -22.49 -2.17
C MET A 60 -6.41 -23.84 -1.65
N PRO A 61 -5.86 -24.70 -2.52
CA PRO A 61 -5.19 -25.93 -2.11
C PRO A 61 -3.88 -25.62 -1.36
N GLY A 62 -3.58 -26.41 -0.32
CA GLY A 62 -2.41 -26.19 0.52
C GLY A 62 -2.69 -25.13 1.57
N MET A 63 -2.04 -23.97 1.46
CA MET A 63 -2.28 -22.82 2.33
C MET A 63 -3.54 -22.08 1.88
N ASP A 64 -4.57 -22.08 2.73
CA ASP A 64 -5.83 -21.39 2.41
C ASP A 64 -5.70 -19.86 2.56
N GLY A 65 -6.73 -19.13 2.11
CA GLY A 65 -6.74 -17.67 2.18
C GLY A 65 -6.68 -17.13 3.61
N PHE A 66 -7.25 -17.83 4.59
CA PHE A 66 -7.25 -17.37 5.99
C PHE A 66 -5.90 -17.55 6.64
N GLU A 67 -5.26 -18.69 6.43
CA GLU A 67 -3.89 -18.96 6.87
C GLU A 67 -2.93 -17.97 6.22
N THR A 68 -3.09 -17.72 4.91
CA THR A 68 -2.33 -16.70 4.18
C THR A 68 -2.50 -15.32 4.84
N ALA A 69 -3.73 -14.89 5.09
CA ALA A 69 -4.02 -13.61 5.73
C ALA A 69 -3.40 -13.52 7.14
N GLU A 70 -3.48 -14.59 7.94
CA GLU A 70 -2.87 -14.63 9.26
C GLU A 70 -1.34 -14.42 9.19
N HIS A 71 -0.67 -15.05 8.23
CA HIS A 71 0.76 -14.83 7.99
C HIS A 71 1.10 -13.39 7.58
N ILE A 72 0.25 -12.77 6.76
CA ILE A 72 0.37 -11.36 6.36
C ILE A 72 0.24 -10.43 7.57
N GLN A 73 -0.70 -10.74 8.47
CA GLN A 73 -1.01 -9.94 9.66
C GLN A 73 0.03 -10.04 10.77
N ARG A 74 0.72 -11.18 10.87
CA ARG A 74 1.78 -11.38 11.86
C ARG A 74 3.04 -10.55 11.60
N ARG A 75 3.20 -9.99 10.40
CA ARG A 75 4.39 -9.22 10.00
C ARG A 75 4.14 -7.71 10.10
N GLU A 76 5.00 -7.01 10.82
CA GLU A 76 4.88 -5.55 11.07
C GLU A 76 4.74 -4.72 9.78
N ARG A 77 5.46 -5.09 8.71
CA ARG A 77 5.43 -4.39 7.43
C ARG A 77 4.08 -4.53 6.71
N THR A 78 3.46 -5.70 6.78
CA THR A 78 2.32 -6.06 5.92
C THR A 78 0.99 -6.09 6.67
N ARG A 79 0.99 -6.05 8.00
CA ARG A 79 -0.21 -6.12 8.85
C ARG A 79 -1.23 -5.00 8.63
N ARG A 80 -0.82 -3.89 7.99
CA ARG A 80 -1.69 -2.74 7.71
C ARG A 80 -2.33 -2.79 6.32
N ILE A 81 -1.90 -3.74 5.47
CA ILE A 81 -2.42 -3.85 4.12
C ILE A 81 -3.84 -4.42 4.21
N PRO A 82 -4.86 -3.74 3.67
CA PRO A 82 -6.22 -4.24 3.69
C PRO A 82 -6.33 -5.52 2.85
N ILE A 83 -7.10 -6.49 3.36
CA ILE A 83 -7.39 -7.75 2.69
C ILE A 83 -8.90 -7.82 2.44
N VAL A 84 -9.28 -8.08 1.19
CA VAL A 84 -10.65 -8.35 0.76
C VAL A 84 -10.72 -9.80 0.31
N PHE A 85 -11.51 -10.59 1.02
CA PHE A 85 -11.68 -12.00 0.70
C PHE A 85 -12.70 -12.19 -0.43
N LEU A 86 -12.36 -13.03 -1.40
CA LEU A 86 -13.29 -13.50 -2.42
C LEU A 86 -13.75 -14.91 -2.01
N THR A 87 -15.04 -15.08 -1.72
CA THR A 87 -15.56 -16.34 -1.13
C THR A 87 -16.73 -16.90 -1.95
N ALA A 88 -16.85 -18.23 -2.05
CA ALA A 88 -18.10 -18.83 -2.54
C ALA A 88 -19.13 -18.81 -1.40
N ALA A 89 -20.38 -18.41 -1.71
CA ALA A 89 -21.47 -18.03 -0.80
C ALA A 89 -21.85 -18.96 0.38
N ALA A 90 -21.22 -20.12 0.54
CA ALA A 90 -21.65 -21.19 1.44
C ALA A 90 -20.91 -21.25 2.79
N TYR A 91 -20.07 -20.28 3.12
CA TYR A 91 -19.14 -20.41 4.23
C TYR A 91 -19.47 -19.35 5.33
N ASP A 92 -20.31 -19.84 6.25
CA ASP A 92 -20.78 -19.45 7.60
C ASP A 92 -20.41 -18.09 8.26
N ALA A 93 -21.26 -17.65 9.20
CA ALA A 93 -21.05 -16.52 10.12
C ALA A 93 -19.72 -16.61 10.92
N HIS A 94 -19.14 -17.82 11.06
CA HIS A 94 -17.81 -18.05 11.61
C HIS A 94 -16.68 -17.38 10.82
N LEU A 95 -16.88 -17.08 9.53
CA LEU A 95 -15.87 -16.44 8.69
C LEU A 95 -15.75 -14.95 8.90
N ALA A 96 -16.87 -14.26 9.06
CA ALA A 96 -16.85 -12.87 9.50
C ALA A 96 -16.01 -12.78 10.78
N TYR A 97 -16.24 -13.68 11.75
CA TYR A 97 -15.46 -13.73 12.98
C TYR A 97 -13.96 -14.05 12.76
N ARG A 98 -13.64 -15.09 11.97
CA ARG A 98 -12.25 -15.50 11.72
C ARG A 98 -11.45 -14.48 10.93
N GLY A 99 -11.99 -13.86 9.89
CA GLY A 99 -11.24 -12.83 9.19
C GLY A 99 -11.29 -11.48 9.90
N TYR A 100 -12.27 -11.16 10.77
CA TYR A 100 -12.11 -9.99 11.65
C TYR A 100 -10.97 -10.18 12.67
N GLN A 101 -10.78 -11.40 13.22
CA GLN A 101 -9.58 -11.73 14.01
C GLN A 101 -8.32 -11.80 13.15
N ALA A 102 -8.49 -12.28 11.92
CA ALA A 102 -7.63 -12.21 10.74
C ALA A 102 -7.26 -10.82 10.25
N GLY A 103 -7.78 -9.75 10.88
CA GLY A 103 -7.74 -8.33 10.48
C GLY A 103 -8.11 -8.02 9.03
N ALA A 104 -8.93 -8.86 8.41
CA ALA A 104 -9.56 -8.61 7.12
C ALA A 104 -10.56 -7.46 7.21
N VAL A 105 -10.60 -6.67 6.14
CA VAL A 105 -11.38 -5.43 6.11
C VAL A 105 -12.73 -5.67 5.45
N ASP A 106 -12.85 -6.64 4.54
CA ASP A 106 -14.09 -6.87 3.78
C ASP A 106 -14.18 -8.27 3.14
N TYR A 107 -15.37 -8.64 2.67
CA TYR A 107 -15.65 -9.86 1.92
C TYR A 107 -16.51 -9.59 0.69
N LEU A 108 -16.24 -10.31 -0.39
CA LEU A 108 -17.04 -10.34 -1.61
C LEU A 108 -17.40 -11.77 -1.98
N THR A 109 -18.70 -12.01 -2.10
CA THR A 109 -19.22 -13.33 -2.45
C THR A 109 -19.23 -13.54 -3.96
N LYS A 110 -18.64 -14.63 -4.44
CA LYS A 110 -18.71 -15.11 -5.82
C LYS A 110 -20.10 -15.72 -6.10
N PRO A 111 -20.76 -15.39 -7.24
CA PRO A 111 -20.35 -14.38 -8.22
C PRO A 111 -20.59 -12.96 -7.70
N PHE A 112 -19.58 -12.09 -7.80
CA PHE A 112 -19.67 -10.68 -7.39
C PHE A 112 -19.94 -9.77 -8.58
N ASP A 113 -20.58 -8.63 -8.32
CA ASP A 113 -20.78 -7.58 -9.32
C ASP A 113 -19.44 -6.88 -9.62
N PRO A 114 -19.00 -6.83 -10.89
CA PRO A 114 -17.78 -6.12 -11.30
C PRO A 114 -17.72 -4.66 -10.84
N TRP A 115 -18.84 -3.94 -10.84
CA TRP A 115 -18.91 -2.55 -10.37
C TRP A 115 -18.64 -2.44 -8.88
N VAL A 116 -19.16 -3.39 -8.10
CA VAL A 116 -18.93 -3.43 -6.65
C VAL A 116 -17.46 -3.70 -6.36
N LEU A 117 -16.84 -4.66 -7.05
CA LEU A 117 -15.40 -4.94 -6.88
C LEU A 117 -14.57 -3.70 -7.25
N ARG A 118 -14.80 -3.10 -8.42
CA ARG A 118 -14.06 -1.89 -8.85
C ARG A 118 -14.20 -0.76 -7.84
N SER A 119 -15.41 -0.55 -7.32
CA SER A 119 -15.68 0.51 -6.33
C SER A 119 -14.90 0.27 -5.04
N LYS A 120 -14.90 -0.97 -4.53
CA LYS A 120 -14.13 -1.32 -3.32
C LYS A 120 -12.63 -1.15 -3.54
N VAL A 121 -12.10 -1.63 -4.66
CA VAL A 121 -10.67 -1.47 -5.00
C VAL A 121 -10.29 0.01 -5.04
N MET A 122 -11.10 0.85 -5.69
CA MET A 122 -10.82 2.28 -5.79
C MET A 122 -10.79 2.98 -4.43
N VAL A 123 -11.69 2.64 -3.50
CA VAL A 123 -11.67 3.22 -2.16
C VAL A 123 -10.33 2.98 -1.46
N PHE A 124 -9.79 1.76 -1.53
CA PHE A 124 -8.50 1.45 -0.90
C PHE A 124 -7.32 2.07 -1.63
N VAL A 125 -7.38 2.17 -2.95
CA VAL A 125 -6.36 2.83 -3.79
C VAL A 125 -6.31 4.33 -3.49
N ASP A 126 -7.47 4.99 -3.39
CA ASP A 126 -7.57 6.41 -3.06
C ASP A 126 -7.02 6.68 -1.65
N LEU A 127 -7.37 5.83 -0.68
CA LEU A 127 -6.85 5.92 0.68
C LEU A 127 -5.33 5.71 0.74
N TRP A 128 -4.80 4.73 0.00
CA TRP A 128 -3.37 4.49 -0.09
C TRP A 128 -2.63 5.68 -0.72
N THR A 129 -3.17 6.22 -1.81
CA THR A 129 -2.61 7.37 -2.53
C THR A 129 -2.63 8.63 -1.67
N ALA A 130 -3.72 8.88 -0.95
CA ALA A 130 -3.82 9.97 0.01
C ALA A 130 -2.80 9.82 1.15
N GLY A 131 -2.64 8.59 1.67
CA GLY A 131 -1.64 8.28 2.70
C GLY A 131 -0.20 8.49 2.23
N ALA A 132 0.14 8.02 1.03
CA ALA A 132 1.45 8.23 0.41
C ALA A 132 1.74 9.73 0.19
N THR A 133 0.74 10.47 -0.29
CA THR A 133 0.84 11.93 -0.47
C THR A 133 1.08 12.63 0.87
N LEU A 134 0.32 12.27 1.91
CA LEU A 134 0.48 12.86 3.23
C LEU A 134 1.85 12.55 3.83
N ALA A 135 2.32 11.31 3.73
CA ALA A 135 3.65 10.92 4.20
C ALA A 135 4.77 11.72 3.50
N ALA A 136 4.66 11.92 2.18
CA ALA A 136 5.59 12.75 1.43
C ALA A 136 5.58 14.21 1.90
N ARG A 137 4.39 14.78 2.18
CA ARG A 137 4.27 16.16 2.69
C ARG A 137 4.80 16.32 4.11
N ILE A 138 4.63 15.32 4.97
CA ILE A 138 5.19 15.31 6.33
C ILE A 138 6.72 15.29 6.26
N ALA A 139 7.29 14.41 5.45
CA ALA A 139 8.75 14.34 5.27
C ALA A 139 9.33 15.66 4.71
N GLU A 140 8.63 16.29 3.77
CA GLU A 140 8.97 17.61 3.25
C GLU A 140 8.94 18.69 4.34
N CYS A 141 7.88 18.73 5.15
CA CYS A 141 7.76 19.67 6.27
C CYS A 141 8.87 19.47 7.32
N GLU A 142 9.21 18.23 7.63
CA GLU A 142 10.29 17.90 8.58
C GLU A 142 11.66 18.33 8.05
N ALA A 143 11.93 18.11 6.76
CA ALA A 143 13.16 18.58 6.11
C ALA A 143 13.28 20.11 6.15
N LEU A 144 12.19 20.83 5.83
CA LEU A 144 12.15 22.29 5.90
C LEU A 144 12.34 22.81 7.32
N ARG A 145 11.65 22.22 8.30
CA ARG A 145 11.82 22.60 9.72
C ARG A 145 13.25 22.40 10.20
N ALA A 146 13.89 21.29 9.83
CA ALA A 146 15.29 21.04 10.16
C ALA A 146 16.23 22.08 9.52
N ALA A 147 15.99 22.45 8.26
CA ALA A 147 16.78 23.47 7.57
C ALA A 147 16.64 24.87 8.20
N VAL A 148 15.41 25.25 8.58
CA VAL A 148 15.16 26.52 9.30
C VAL A 148 15.83 26.52 10.67
N HIS A 149 15.81 25.40 11.39
CA HIS A 149 16.50 25.27 12.66
C HIS A 149 18.02 25.45 12.51
N ASP A 150 18.64 24.74 11.56
CA ASP A 150 20.08 24.84 11.27
C ASP A 150 20.47 26.30 10.88
N ALA A 151 19.64 26.99 10.10
CA ALA A 151 19.87 28.39 9.71
C ALA A 151 19.70 29.38 10.88
N ARG A 152 18.83 29.07 11.85
CA ARG A 152 18.63 29.90 13.03
C ARG A 152 19.79 29.77 14.02
N GLU A 153 20.30 28.56 14.24
CA GLU A 153 21.50 28.35 15.07
C GLU A 153 22.71 29.12 14.54
N LEU A 154 22.84 29.24 13.21
CA LEU A 154 23.86 30.06 12.55
C LEU A 154 23.77 31.55 12.88
N LEU A 155 22.55 32.09 12.86
CA LEU A 155 22.31 33.51 13.15
C LEU A 155 22.49 33.82 14.63
N ASP A 156 22.09 32.88 15.51
CA ASP A 156 22.20 33.00 16.96
C ASP A 156 23.66 32.80 17.46
N ASN A 157 24.56 32.29 16.61
CA ASN A 157 25.98 32.07 16.94
C ASN A 157 26.94 32.63 15.86
N PRO A 158 27.01 33.96 15.71
CA PRO A 158 27.61 34.65 14.54
C PRO A 158 29.14 34.48 14.38
N TRP A 159 29.80 33.85 15.36
CA TRP A 159 31.24 33.55 15.32
C TRP A 159 31.56 32.12 14.84
N GLN A 160 30.55 31.31 14.49
CA GLN A 160 30.76 30.04 13.79
C GLN A 160 31.19 30.28 12.34
N ASP A 161 32.18 29.53 11.85
CA ASP A 161 32.69 29.63 10.48
C ASP A 161 31.57 29.33 9.46
N PRO A 162 31.13 30.31 8.65
CA PRO A 162 30.09 30.13 7.64
C PRO A 162 30.42 29.00 6.64
N ALA A 163 31.70 28.74 6.38
CA ALA A 163 32.13 27.68 5.47
C ALA A 163 31.82 26.27 5.98
N SER A 164 31.62 26.10 7.30
CA SER A 164 31.31 24.80 7.92
C SER A 164 29.82 24.44 7.86
N VAL A 165 28.93 25.42 7.64
CA VAL A 165 27.47 25.23 7.81
C VAL A 165 26.66 25.46 6.54
N LEU A 166 27.10 26.36 5.65
CA LEU A 166 26.46 26.58 4.35
C LEU A 166 26.31 25.30 3.49
N PRO A 167 27.28 24.35 3.48
CA PRO A 167 27.11 23.08 2.78
C PRO A 167 25.96 22.23 3.35
N ARG A 168 25.74 22.24 4.67
CA ARG A 168 24.66 21.49 5.33
C ARG A 168 23.29 22.07 5.00
N VAL A 169 23.16 23.40 5.04
CA VAL A 169 21.92 24.10 4.67
C VAL A 169 21.62 23.91 3.19
N ARG A 170 22.61 24.05 2.31
CA ARG A 170 22.46 23.82 0.86
C ARG A 170 22.03 22.39 0.57
N ALA A 171 22.71 21.38 1.12
CA ALA A 171 22.37 19.97 0.89
C ALA A 171 20.94 19.64 1.33
N ARG A 172 20.42 20.30 2.37
CA ARG A 172 19.06 20.08 2.87
C ARG A 172 17.99 20.81 2.04
N LEU A 173 18.30 21.98 1.51
CA LEU A 173 17.44 22.71 0.58
C LEU A 173 17.38 22.03 -0.79
N GLU A 174 18.49 21.45 -1.26
CA GLU A 174 18.54 20.66 -2.50
C GLU A 174 17.77 19.33 -2.37
N ALA A 175 17.61 18.79 -1.16
CA ALA A 175 16.76 17.63 -0.88
C ALA A 175 15.26 17.96 -0.87
N VAL A 176 14.89 19.24 -0.85
CA VAL A 176 13.50 19.70 -1.03
C VAL A 176 13.32 19.97 -2.52
N ASP A 177 12.60 19.09 -3.21
CA ASP A 177 12.39 19.20 -4.66
C ASP A 177 11.69 20.53 -5.02
N PRO A 178 12.39 21.47 -5.70
CA PRO A 178 11.84 22.79 -6.02
C PRO A 178 10.76 22.74 -7.11
N SER A 179 10.56 21.58 -7.78
CA SER A 179 9.60 21.45 -8.88
C SER A 179 8.15 21.20 -8.44
N ARG A 180 7.86 21.16 -7.13
CA ARG A 180 6.52 20.92 -6.56
C ARG A 180 5.77 22.18 -6.08
N ILE A 181 6.32 23.38 -6.34
CA ILE A 181 5.78 24.68 -5.89
C ILE A 181 4.87 25.37 -6.94
N TYR A 182 4.72 24.82 -8.15
CA TYR A 182 3.82 25.36 -9.18
C TYR A 182 2.80 24.34 -9.68
#